data_AF-A0A9W6R6V2-F1
#
_entry.id   AF-A0A9W6R6V2-F1
#
_cell.length_a   1.000
_cell.length_b   1.000
_cell.length_c   1.000
_cell.angle_alpha   90.00
_cell.angle_beta   90.00
_cell.angle_gamma   90.00
#
_symmetry.space_group_name_H-M   'P 1'
#
loop_
_entity.id
_entity.type
_entity.pdbx_description
1 polymer ?
#
loop_
_entity_poly.entity_id
_entity_poly.type
_entity_poly.pdbx_seq_one_letter_code
_entity_poly.pdbx_strand_id
1 'polypeptide(L)'
;MHNQLDRQLEAADFHRRALAINAELGNRYVETSCMVNPGLTYTNLRQLDLAGNYLRKAVELSRQIGSREEEARSRCLLADCLRLSGELAEANGLPVDAGIRQRLADPASSA
;
A
#
# COMPACT_ATOMS: atom_id res chain seq x y z
N MET A 1 -11.14 -1.97 46.34
CA MET A 1 -11.06 -0.78 45.46
C MET A 1 -9.80 -0.72 44.59
N HIS A 2 -8.74 -1.50 44.81
CA HIS A 2 -7.50 -1.38 43.99
C HIS A 2 -7.63 -2.02 42.60
N ASN A 3 -8.46 -3.05 42.45
CA ASN A 3 -8.59 -3.84 41.22
C ASN A 3 -9.25 -3.08 40.03
N GLN A 4 -10.04 -2.04 40.30
CA GLN A 4 -10.62 -1.20 39.24
C GLN A 4 -9.64 -0.15 38.71
N LEU A 5 -8.76 0.40 39.56
CA LEU A 5 -7.73 1.36 39.12
C LEU A 5 -6.65 0.68 38.27
N ASP A 6 -6.23 -0.54 38.65
CA ASP A 6 -5.28 -1.33 37.87
C ASP A 6 -5.80 -1.64 36.46
N ARG A 7 -7.06 -2.09 36.34
CA ARG A 7 -7.70 -2.34 35.04
C ARG A 7 -7.85 -1.10 34.17
N GLN A 8 -8.11 0.06 34.77
CA GLN A 8 -8.24 1.32 34.02
C GLN A 8 -6.89 1.78 33.47
N LEU A 9 -5.80 1.57 34.21
CA LEU A 9 -4.44 1.86 33.75
C LEU A 9 -4.00 0.90 32.63
N GLU A 10 -4.30 -0.40 32.74
CA GLU A 10 -4.06 -1.36 31.66
C GLU A 10 -4.84 -1.01 30.38
N ALA A 11 -6.11 -0.64 30.51
CA ALA A 11 -6.93 -0.21 29.37
C ALA A 11 -6.38 1.06 28.71
N ALA A 12 -5.96 2.04 29.50
CA ALA A 12 -5.35 3.26 28.99
C ALA A 12 -4.03 2.98 28.25
N ASP A 13 -3.18 2.09 28.76
CA ASP A 13 -1.93 1.70 28.10
C ASP A 13 -2.19 0.94 26.79
N PHE A 14 -3.17 0.03 26.78
CA PHE A 14 -3.63 -0.67 25.57
C PHE A 14 -4.12 0.30 24.51
N HIS A 15 -4.97 1.26 24.89
CA HIS A 15 -5.46 2.28 23.96
C HIS A 15 -4.32 3.14 23.43
N ARG A 16 -3.35 3.53 24.27
CA ARG A 16 -2.21 4.33 23.84
C ARG A 16 -1.31 3.58 22.84
N ARG A 17 -1.05 2.30 23.07
CA ARG A 17 -0.31 1.43 22.14
C ARG A 17 -1.06 1.25 20.82
N ALA A 18 -2.36 0.98 20.88
CA ALA A 18 -3.19 0.85 19.69
C ALA A 18 -3.19 2.15 18.86
N LEU A 19 -3.26 3.31 19.52
CA LEU A 19 -3.26 4.61 18.85
C LEU A 19 -1.91 4.94 18.19
N ALA A 20 -0.80 4.58 18.85
CA ALA A 20 0.55 4.71 18.28
C ALA A 20 0.73 3.81 17.04
N ILE A 21 0.31 2.55 17.11
CA ILE A 21 0.35 1.62 15.98
C ILE A 21 -0.51 2.13 14.83
N ASN A 22 -1.72 2.63 15.12
CA ASN A 22 -2.60 3.17 14.10
C ASN A 22 -2.02 4.41 13.41
N ALA A 23 -1.37 5.29 14.17
CA ALA A 23 -0.70 6.47 13.62
C ALA A 23 0.51 6.09 12.74
N GLU A 24 1.30 5.11 13.16
CA GLU A 24 2.44 4.61 12.38
C GLU A 24 1.99 3.93 11.09
N LEU A 25 0.94 3.11 11.14
CA LEU A 25 0.32 2.51 9.96
C LEU A 25 -0.28 3.57 9.02
N GLY A 26 -0.95 4.59 9.56
CA GLY A 26 -1.52 5.69 8.79
C GLY A 26 -0.46 6.50 8.03
N ASN A 27 0.64 6.86 8.69
CA ASN A 27 1.74 7.59 8.05
C ASN A 27 2.41 6.76 6.94
N ARG A 28 2.59 5.46 7.17
CA ARG A 28 3.19 4.53 6.20
C ARG A 28 2.28 4.22 5.00
N TYR A 29 0.96 4.22 5.20
CA TYR A 29 -0.03 4.16 4.13
C TYR A 29 0.05 5.40 3.23
N VAL A 30 0.16 6.59 3.84
CA VAL A 30 0.33 7.85 3.12
C VAL A 30 1.64 7.85 2.31
N GLU A 31 2.76 7.40 2.88
CA GLU A 31 4.03 7.27 2.15
C GLU A 31 3.91 6.34 0.93
N THR A 32 3.20 5.22 1.06
CA THR A 32 3.03 4.28 -0.07
C THR A 32 2.13 4.87 -1.16
N SER A 33 1.03 5.52 -0.78
CA SER A 33 0.15 6.23 -1.71
C SER A 33 0.88 7.35 -2.46
N CYS A 34 1.82 8.03 -1.80
CA CYS A 34 2.68 9.05 -2.41
C CYS A 34 3.64 8.49 -3.47
N MET A 35 3.90 7.18 -3.52
CA MET A 35 4.71 6.54 -4.57
C MET A 35 3.88 5.91 -5.68
N VAL A 36 2.68 5.43 -5.37
CA VAL A 36 1.73 4.88 -6.34
C VAL A 36 1.21 5.95 -7.31
N ASN A 37 0.89 7.14 -6.81
CA ASN A 37 0.34 8.23 -7.63
C ASN A 37 1.31 8.72 -8.73
N PRO A 38 2.62 8.94 -8.47
CA PRO A 38 3.61 9.17 -9.51
C PRO A 38 3.67 8.04 -10.53
N GLY A 39 3.67 6.78 -10.08
CA GLY A 39 3.68 5.61 -10.96
C GLY A 39 2.53 5.63 -11.97
N LEU A 40 1.30 5.89 -11.51
CA LEU A 40 0.11 6.05 -12.36
C LEU A 40 0.24 7.23 -13.32
N THR A 41 0.73 8.36 -12.82
CA THR A 41 0.88 9.59 -13.61
C THR A 41 1.88 9.38 -14.75
N TYR A 42 3.05 8.82 -14.45
CA TYR A 42 4.06 8.52 -15.46
C TYR A 42 3.60 7.44 -16.45
N THR A 43 2.79 6.47 -16.00
CA THR A 43 2.15 5.48 -16.89
C THR A 43 1.24 6.17 -17.91
N ASN A 44 0.42 7.12 -17.45
CA ASN A 44 -0.45 7.91 -18.33
C ASN A 44 0.35 8.82 -19.29
N LEU A 45 1.50 9.33 -18.83
CA LEU A 45 2.42 10.13 -19.64
C LEU A 45 3.29 9.30 -20.59
N ARG A 46 3.10 7.97 -20.69
CA ARG A 46 3.92 7.03 -21.48
C ARG A 46 5.40 7.03 -21.07
N GLN A 47 5.75 7.52 -19.89
CA GLN A 47 7.10 7.47 -19.33
C GLN A 47 7.26 6.19 -18.50
N LEU A 48 7.26 5.06 -19.19
CA LEU A 48 7.09 3.74 -18.59
C LEU A 48 8.32 3.31 -17.76
N ASP A 49 9.54 3.70 -18.15
CA ASP A 49 10.75 3.47 -17.35
C ASP A 49 10.69 4.14 -15.97
N LEU A 50 10.22 5.40 -15.93
CA LEU A 50 10.04 6.17 -14.70
C LEU A 50 8.92 5.58 -13.86
N ALA A 51 7.78 5.28 -14.47
CA ALA A 51 6.66 4.63 -13.80
C ALA A 51 7.08 3.30 -13.16
N GLY A 52 7.79 2.44 -13.89
CA GLY A 52 8.29 1.17 -13.37
C GLY A 52 9.22 1.34 -12.17
N ASN A 53 10.11 2.34 -12.17
CA ASN A 53 10.99 2.63 -11.04
C ASN A 53 10.22 3.09 -9.79
N TYR A 54 9.23 3.97 -9.93
CA TYR A 54 8.40 4.40 -8.79
C TYR A 54 7.54 3.24 -8.25
N LEU A 55 6.96 2.43 -9.13
CA LEU A 55 6.13 1.30 -8.75
C LEU A 55 6.95 0.19 -8.06
N ARG A 56 8.18 -0.10 -8.51
CA ARG A 56 9.08 -1.04 -7.80
C ARG A 56 9.42 -0.54 -6.39
N LYS A 57 9.69 0.77 -6.22
CA LYS A 57 9.90 1.36 -4.89
C LYS A 57 8.66 1.26 -4.00
N ALA A 58 7.46 1.45 -4.55
CA ALA A 58 6.22 1.28 -3.83
C ALA A 58 6.01 -0.18 -3.36
N VAL A 59 6.38 -1.18 -4.19
CA VAL A 59 6.38 -2.60 -3.79
C VAL A 59 7.38 -2.88 -2.65
N GLU A 60 8.59 -2.32 -2.72
CA GLU A 60 9.60 -2.48 -1.68
C GLU A 60 9.12 -1.89 -0.34
N LEU A 61 8.60 -0.66 -0.36
CA LEU A 61 8.09 0.01 0.84
C LEU A 61 6.88 -0.69 1.43
N SER A 62 5.88 -1.03 0.60
CA SER A 62 4.71 -1.79 1.07
C SER A 62 5.09 -3.11 1.74
N ARG A 63 6.14 -3.79 1.24
CA ARG A 63 6.71 -4.98 1.88
C ARG A 63 7.41 -4.65 3.20
N GLN A 64 8.18 -3.56 3.27
CA GLN A 64 8.82 -3.10 4.52
C GLN A 64 7.80 -2.68 5.59
N ILE A 65 6.62 -2.21 5.19
CA ILE A 65 5.55 -1.82 6.12
C ILE A 65 4.63 -3.01 6.45
N GLY A 66 4.80 -4.16 5.79
CA GLY A 66 3.98 -5.35 5.96
C GLY A 66 2.55 -5.22 5.41
N SER A 67 2.28 -4.19 4.61
CA SER A 67 0.96 -3.95 4.03
C SER A 67 0.80 -4.77 2.75
N ARG A 68 0.17 -5.93 2.89
CA ARG A 68 -0.14 -6.81 1.76
C ARG A 68 -1.05 -6.15 0.73
N GLU A 69 -1.95 -5.27 1.18
CA GLU A 69 -2.86 -4.55 0.28
C GLU A 69 -2.11 -3.57 -0.61
N GLU A 70 -1.25 -2.73 -0.02
CA GLU A 70 -0.45 -1.76 -0.77
C GLU A 70 0.60 -2.44 -1.66
N GLU A 71 1.13 -3.59 -1.22
CA GLU A 71 2.04 -4.40 -2.04
C GLU A 71 1.32 -4.91 -3.28
N ALA A 72 0.14 -5.49 -3.10
CA ALA A 72 -0.60 -6.05 -4.19
C ALA A 72 -1.10 -4.96 -5.16
N ARG A 73 -1.48 -3.78 -4.63
CA ARG A 73 -1.83 -2.58 -5.39
C ARG A 73 -0.66 -2.11 -6.28
N SER A 74 0.52 -1.97 -5.68
CA SER A 74 1.74 -1.55 -6.39
C SER A 74 2.17 -2.56 -7.46
N ARG A 75 2.04 -3.86 -7.18
CA ARG A 75 2.34 -4.95 -8.13
C ARG A 75 1.39 -4.98 -9.33
N CYS A 76 0.09 -4.75 -9.11
CA CYS A 76 -0.89 -4.64 -10.19
C CYS A 76 -0.54 -3.49 -11.15
N LEU A 77 -0.24 -2.32 -10.60
CA LEU A 77 0.12 -1.15 -11.40
C LEU A 77 1.45 -1.34 -12.13
N LEU A 78 2.43 -2.00 -11.50
CA LEU A 78 3.68 -2.35 -12.15
C LEU A 78 3.45 -3.29 -13.34
N ALA A 79 2.60 -4.30 -13.17
CA ALA A 79 2.25 -5.23 -14.25
C ALA A 79 1.61 -4.49 -15.44
N ASP A 80 0.75 -3.51 -15.17
CA ASP A 80 0.13 -2.68 -16.21
C ASP A 80 1.16 -1.80 -16.94
N CYS A 81 2.06 -1.17 -16.19
CA CYS A 81 3.16 -0.39 -16.75
C CYS A 81 4.05 -1.24 -17.66
N LEU A 82 4.43 -2.45 -17.22
CA LEU A 82 5.26 -3.38 -17.98
C LEU A 82 4.54 -3.93 -19.23
N ARG A 83 3.22 -4.17 -19.14
CA ARG A 83 2.41 -4.53 -20.32
C ARG A 83 2.38 -3.41 -21.35
N LEU A 84 2.34 -2.16 -20.89
CA LEU A 84 2.41 -0.99 -21.77
C LEU A 84 3.83 -0.78 -22.32
N SER A 85 4.89 -1.17 -21.60
CA SER A 85 6.29 -1.01 -22.07
C SER A 85 6.70 -2.11 -23.05
N GLY A 86 5.95 -3.21 -23.08
CA GLY A 86 6.26 -4.38 -23.90
C GLY A 86 7.11 -5.43 -23.17
N GLU A 87 7.45 -5.20 -21.90
CA GLU A 87 8.21 -6.10 -21.03
C GLU A 87 7.31 -7.19 -20.42
N LEU A 88 6.66 -7.96 -21.30
CA LEU A 88 5.68 -8.98 -20.92
C LEU A 88 6.28 -10.11 -20.07
N ALA A 89 7.60 -10.34 -20.18
CA ALA A 89 8.31 -11.36 -19.41
C ALA A 89 8.28 -11.07 -17.90
N GLU A 90 8.47 -9.81 -17.51
CA GLU A 90 8.46 -9.40 -16.10
C GLU A 90 7.01 -9.21 -15.60
N ALA A 91 6.10 -8.78 -16.48
CA ALA A 91 4.67 -8.63 -16.17
C ALA A 91 3.97 -9.97 -15.84
N ASN A 92 4.32 -11.06 -16.53
CA ASN A 92 3.68 -12.37 -16.34
C ASN A 92 3.94 -13.00 -14.96
N GLY A 93 4.99 -12.57 -14.24
CA GLY A 93 5.27 -12.99 -12.88
C GLY A 93 4.53 -12.19 -11.80
N LEU A 94 3.83 -11.12 -12.18
CA LEU A 94 3.12 -10.24 -11.25
C LEU A 94 1.63 -10.55 -11.25
N PRO A 95 0.98 -10.58 -10.09
CA PRO A 95 -0.46 -10.77 -10.02
C PRO A 95 -1.17 -9.58 -10.67
N VAL A 96 -1.87 -9.83 -11.77
CA VAL A 96 -2.88 -8.94 -12.36
C VAL A 96 -4.23 -9.27 -11.73
N ASP A 97 -4.32 -9.11 -10.41
CA ASP A 97 -5.55 -9.45 -9.69
C ASP A 97 -6.60 -8.34 -9.90
N ALA A 98 -7.69 -8.71 -10.57
CA ALA A 98 -8.79 -7.80 -10.86
C ALA A 98 -9.52 -7.32 -9.59
N GLY A 99 -9.48 -8.09 -8.50
CA GLY A 99 -10.08 -7.71 -7.22
C GLY A 99 -9.40 -6.50 -6.59
N ILE A 100 -8.10 -6.32 -6.83
CA ILE A 100 -7.33 -5.16 -6.37
C ILE A 100 -7.71 -3.91 -7.20
N ARG A 101 -7.89 -4.05 -8.51
CA ARG A 101 -8.35 -2.96 -9.38
C ARG A 101 -9.74 -2.46 -8.99
N GLN A 102 -10.64 -3.38 -8.61
CA GLN A 102 -11.98 -3.02 -8.19
C GLN A 102 -11.95 -2.27 -6.84
N ARG A 103 -11.10 -2.69 -5.89
CA ARG A 103 -10.89 -1.95 -4.62
C ARG A 103 -10.18 -0.61 -4.79
N LEU A 104 -9.31 -0.48 -5.78
CA LEU A 104 -8.68 0.77 -6.17
C LEU A 104 -9.69 1.80 -6.73
N ALA A 105 -10.71 1.32 -7.45
CA ALA A 105 -11.79 2.17 -7.97
C ALA A 105 -12.78 2.61 -6.87
N ASP A 106 -12.91 1.81 -5.81
CA ASP A 106 -13.78 2.05 -4.67
C ASP A 106 -12.98 2.25 -3.37
N PRO A 107 -12.36 3.44 -3.15
CA PRO A 107 -11.59 3.74 -1.93
C PRO A 107 -12.44 3.74 -0.64
N ALA A 108 -13.77 3.56 -0.75
CA ALA A 108 -14.71 3.54 0.37
C ALA A 108 -14.98 2.13 0.95
N SER A 109 -14.48 1.06 0.33
CA SER A 109 -14.82 -0.31 0.76
C SER A 109 -13.92 -0.89 1.87
N SER A 110 -12.96 -0.14 2.39
CA SER A 110 -12.02 -0.60 3.44
C SER A 110 -12.35 -0.13 4.86
N ALA A 111 -13.60 0.27 5.13
CA ALA A 111 -14.09 0.57 6.48
C ALA A 111 -14.72 -0.64 7.17
#